data_AF-A0A3P1V6Q5-F1
#
_entry.id   AF-A0A3P1V6Q5-F1
#
_cell.length_a   1.000
_cell.length_b   1.000
_cell.length_c   1.000
_cell.angle_alpha   90.00
_cell.angle_beta   90.00
_cell.angle_gamma   90.00
#
_symmetry.space_group_name_H-M   'P 1'
#
loop_
_entity.id
_entity.type
_entity.pdbx_description
1 polymer ?
#
loop_
_entity_poly.entity_id
_entity_poly.type
_entity_poly.pdbx_seq_one_letter_code
_entity_poly.pdbx_strand_id
1 'polypeptide(L)'
;MMGRILSSASVMWADDDSEEFAGGLADAVLRGGGRAVAVTEILSASREVDSDGDGGLESVGLDYSDVMLVALAQRLENVEPPLVSGHGLGVRSSAMPVRLHPLSGVIHAMTGNPEAGREWLIPAPAGPGAPDTVSTESSVVYANRIQQLIEKGALTDEQWTTGWARLGGRIDRDGGFSSLTLVPPDEDQGNFSKSAAATAVSGILNGLGSGHEAPAMTDEGRELISHVLARHPEAVDRSAEEGNPLGAMKSIIAASGEKRYYPLFTNRALTHLIGQISQSPEASAHLGEAITGYHEERLQEAVAVYNATGDPELIQEAIEKQSATNGFFAGAISHLLMVQGERGDELGVPPTVVVSFAAGLIPVAGSVASLAVSQGKPFAVGNSKQAAAEVENIESRAVVDNSEQITLALLNSGLYDQADLRDSVSNSGGEPGKANQNALRLVDLDGNLLVSEMTPEELSSGDVQAGLQALGDSLTSPSRSEFDFRTLIFDAFGEGYETTNPEESIPPSHRWGS
;
A
#
# COMPACT_ATOMS: atom_id res chain seq x y z
N MET A 1 -2.63 -31.38 -14.96
CA MET A 1 -1.65 -32.49 -15.14
C MET A 1 -0.49 -32.07 -16.02
N MET A 2 -0.74 -31.53 -17.23
CA MET A 2 0.33 -31.12 -18.15
C MET A 2 1.28 -30.06 -17.58
N GLY A 3 0.76 -29.02 -16.89
CA GLY A 3 1.59 -28.03 -16.19
C GLY A 3 2.56 -28.63 -15.18
N ARG A 4 2.11 -29.62 -14.38
CA ARG A 4 2.97 -30.34 -13.40
C ARG A 4 4.05 -31.19 -14.05
N ILE A 5 3.75 -31.79 -15.21
CA ILE A 5 4.76 -32.54 -15.99
C ILE A 5 5.79 -31.57 -16.55
N LEU A 6 5.34 -30.45 -17.12
CA LEU A 6 6.20 -29.42 -17.67
C LEU A 6 7.11 -28.81 -16.59
N SER A 7 6.54 -28.43 -15.45
CA SER A 7 7.29 -27.83 -14.33
C SER A 7 8.37 -28.79 -13.81
N SER A 8 8.02 -30.07 -13.61
CA SER A 8 8.96 -31.09 -13.14
C SER A 8 10.08 -31.39 -14.15
N ALA A 9 9.80 -31.24 -15.45
CA ALA A 9 10.79 -31.47 -16.50
C ALA A 9 11.67 -30.24 -16.70
N SER A 10 11.10 -29.04 -16.68
CA SER A 10 11.80 -27.82 -17.08
C SER A 10 12.93 -27.44 -16.15
N VAL A 11 12.78 -27.69 -14.84
CA VAL A 11 13.84 -27.46 -13.84
C VAL A 11 15.08 -28.34 -14.02
N MET A 12 15.03 -29.35 -14.91
CA MET A 12 16.15 -30.25 -15.21
C MET A 12 16.84 -29.93 -16.55
N TRP A 13 16.33 -28.96 -17.32
CA TRP A 13 16.87 -28.60 -18.63
C TRP A 13 18.09 -27.70 -18.52
N ALA A 14 18.97 -27.76 -19.53
CA ALA A 14 19.97 -26.73 -19.72
C ALA A 14 19.32 -25.42 -20.20
N ASP A 15 20.05 -24.30 -20.09
CA ASP A 15 19.55 -22.97 -20.49
C ASP A 15 19.15 -22.96 -21.98
N ASP A 16 20.00 -23.47 -22.88
CA ASP A 16 19.72 -23.56 -24.31
C ASP A 16 18.42 -24.37 -24.61
N ASP A 17 18.22 -25.49 -23.91
CA ASP A 17 17.03 -26.33 -24.05
C ASP A 17 15.77 -25.60 -23.54
N SER A 18 15.92 -24.84 -22.43
CA SER A 18 14.85 -24.02 -21.85
C SER A 18 14.41 -22.90 -22.80
N GLU A 19 15.37 -22.22 -23.43
CA GLU A 19 15.12 -21.18 -24.43
C GLU A 19 14.48 -21.74 -25.70
N GLU A 20 14.97 -22.89 -26.22
CA GLU A 20 14.39 -23.55 -27.39
C GLU A 20 12.93 -23.94 -27.13
N PHE A 21 12.65 -24.54 -25.97
CA PHE A 21 11.30 -24.94 -25.59
C PHE A 21 10.36 -23.73 -25.42
N ALA A 22 10.82 -22.68 -24.73
CA ALA A 22 10.10 -21.42 -24.61
C ALA A 22 9.78 -20.83 -26.00
N GLY A 23 10.73 -20.90 -26.92
CA GLY A 23 10.54 -20.48 -28.30
C GLY A 23 9.46 -21.28 -29.04
N GLY A 24 9.44 -22.59 -28.86
CA GLY A 24 8.40 -23.47 -29.40
C GLY A 24 7.00 -23.15 -28.87
N LEU A 25 6.88 -22.82 -27.57
CA LEU A 25 5.63 -22.38 -26.96
C LEU A 25 5.17 -21.02 -27.50
N ALA A 26 6.07 -20.03 -27.59
CA ALA A 26 5.75 -18.72 -28.14
C ALA A 26 5.28 -18.82 -29.60
N ASP A 27 5.98 -19.60 -30.44
CA ASP A 27 5.58 -19.86 -31.82
C ASP A 27 4.21 -20.56 -31.90
N ALA A 28 3.86 -21.42 -30.92
CA ALA A 28 2.55 -22.04 -30.86
C ALA A 28 1.44 -21.02 -30.56
N VAL A 29 1.68 -20.07 -29.65
CA VAL A 29 0.76 -18.96 -29.38
C VAL A 29 0.58 -18.09 -30.61
N LEU A 30 1.67 -17.69 -31.27
CA LEU A 30 1.66 -16.84 -32.47
C LEU A 30 0.94 -17.48 -33.67
N ARG A 31 0.96 -18.80 -33.80
CA ARG A 31 0.18 -19.54 -34.82
C ARG A 31 -1.33 -19.51 -34.58
N GLY A 32 -1.80 -18.96 -33.47
CA GLY A 32 -3.21 -18.74 -33.16
C GLY A 32 -4.03 -20.01 -32.91
N GLY A 33 -5.36 -19.86 -32.93
CA GLY A 33 -6.32 -20.88 -32.53
C GLY A 33 -6.39 -21.05 -31.00
N GLY A 34 -6.87 -22.20 -30.52
CA GLY A 34 -6.97 -22.50 -29.07
C GLY A 34 -5.63 -22.71 -28.36
N ARG A 35 -4.49 -22.39 -29.01
CA ARG A 35 -3.14 -22.63 -28.47
C ARG A 35 -2.76 -21.63 -27.39
N ALA A 36 -3.15 -20.36 -27.53
CA ALA A 36 -2.97 -19.37 -26.47
C ALA A 36 -3.70 -19.80 -25.20
N VAL A 37 -4.94 -20.27 -25.32
CA VAL A 37 -5.71 -20.84 -24.20
C VAL A 37 -4.99 -22.02 -23.58
N ALA A 38 -4.56 -23.00 -24.38
CA ALA A 38 -3.88 -24.18 -23.87
C ALA A 38 -2.56 -23.86 -23.16
N VAL A 39 -1.75 -22.93 -23.71
CA VAL A 39 -0.49 -22.51 -23.07
C VAL A 39 -0.79 -21.80 -21.75
N THR A 40 -1.76 -20.89 -21.73
CA THR A 40 -2.18 -20.22 -20.49
C THR A 40 -2.67 -21.23 -19.45
N GLU A 41 -3.54 -22.17 -19.81
CA GLU A 41 -4.02 -23.22 -18.90
C GLU A 41 -2.90 -24.12 -18.35
N ILE A 42 -1.90 -24.45 -19.18
CA ILE A 42 -0.74 -25.23 -18.74
C ILE A 42 0.04 -24.45 -17.67
N LEU A 43 0.30 -23.17 -17.92
CA LEU A 43 1.10 -22.31 -17.03
C LEU A 43 0.32 -21.83 -15.79
N SER A 44 -1.01 -21.78 -15.86
CA SER A 44 -1.91 -21.49 -14.73
C SER A 44 -2.01 -22.64 -13.71
N ALA A 45 -1.28 -23.74 -13.90
CA ALA A 45 -1.22 -24.78 -12.89
C ALA A 45 -0.53 -24.27 -11.62
N SER A 46 -1.10 -24.61 -10.46
CA SER A 46 -0.67 -24.08 -9.16
C SER A 46 -0.15 -25.11 -8.17
N ARG A 47 0.59 -24.60 -7.18
CA ARG A 47 0.86 -25.19 -5.87
C ARG A 47 0.32 -24.24 -4.78
N GLU A 48 -0.03 -24.81 -3.64
CA GLU A 48 -0.46 -24.05 -2.46
C GLU A 48 0.76 -23.83 -1.57
N VAL A 49 1.04 -22.57 -1.24
CA VAL A 49 2.12 -22.18 -0.33
C VAL A 49 1.64 -21.00 0.50
N ASP A 50 2.09 -20.92 1.74
CA ASP A 50 2.00 -19.70 2.56
C ASP A 50 3.01 -18.71 1.97
N SER A 51 2.52 -17.90 1.05
CA SER A 51 3.29 -16.90 0.33
C SER A 51 3.27 -15.57 1.05
N ASP A 52 2.19 -15.24 1.76
CA ASP A 52 2.04 -14.01 2.52
C ASP A 52 2.36 -14.10 4.04
N GLY A 53 2.81 -15.27 4.52
CA GLY A 53 3.37 -15.45 5.86
C GLY A 53 2.36 -15.24 6.99
N ASP A 54 1.07 -15.15 6.65
CA ASP A 54 -0.03 -14.98 7.59
C ASP A 54 -0.53 -16.35 8.12
N GLY A 55 0.02 -17.46 7.60
CA GLY A 55 -0.35 -18.84 7.92
C GLY A 55 -1.45 -19.43 7.04
N GLY A 56 -2.00 -18.63 6.12
CA GLY A 56 -2.84 -18.99 4.99
C GLY A 56 -2.07 -19.73 3.91
N LEU A 57 -2.79 -20.26 2.92
CA LEU A 57 -2.18 -20.87 1.74
C LEU A 57 -2.75 -20.19 0.50
N GLU A 58 -1.85 -19.62 -0.31
CA GLU A 58 -2.19 -18.97 -1.55
C GLU A 58 -1.82 -19.86 -2.73
N SER A 59 -2.63 -19.76 -3.78
CA SER A 59 -2.44 -20.52 -5.00
C SER A 59 -1.44 -19.80 -5.92
N VAL A 60 -0.18 -20.20 -5.83
CA VAL A 60 0.91 -19.66 -6.67
C VAL A 60 1.25 -20.62 -7.83
N GLY A 61 1.96 -20.10 -8.83
CA GLY A 61 2.49 -20.90 -9.93
C GLY A 61 3.36 -22.08 -9.47
N LEU A 62 3.42 -23.13 -10.29
CA LEU A 62 4.41 -24.19 -10.09
C LEU A 62 5.84 -23.68 -10.29
N ASP A 63 6.81 -24.43 -9.76
CA ASP A 63 8.25 -24.20 -9.93
C ASP A 63 8.69 -24.67 -11.33
N TYR A 64 9.05 -23.73 -12.21
CA TYR A 64 9.48 -23.96 -13.60
C TYR A 64 10.91 -23.43 -13.78
N SER A 65 11.61 -23.82 -14.84
CA SER A 65 12.86 -23.14 -15.23
C SER A 65 12.68 -21.63 -15.41
N ASP A 66 13.45 -20.85 -14.65
CA ASP A 66 13.49 -19.38 -14.73
C ASP A 66 13.84 -18.91 -16.15
N VAL A 67 14.86 -19.52 -16.76
CA VAL A 67 15.31 -19.22 -18.13
C VAL A 67 14.16 -19.43 -19.13
N MET A 68 13.43 -20.55 -19.00
CA MET A 68 12.27 -20.83 -19.85
C MET A 68 11.19 -19.75 -19.70
N LEU A 69 10.87 -19.35 -18.46
CA LEU A 69 9.84 -18.36 -18.18
C LEU A 69 10.24 -16.96 -18.69
N VAL A 70 11.48 -16.52 -18.45
CA VAL A 70 12.01 -15.24 -18.94
C VAL A 70 11.97 -15.19 -20.47
N ALA A 71 12.50 -16.22 -21.15
CA ALA A 71 12.51 -16.28 -22.60
C ALA A 71 11.09 -16.29 -23.20
N LEU A 72 10.16 -17.03 -22.58
CA LEU A 72 8.77 -17.08 -23.02
C LEU A 72 8.08 -15.72 -22.86
N ALA A 73 8.26 -15.08 -21.71
CA ALA A 73 7.67 -13.78 -21.41
C ALA A 73 8.14 -12.73 -22.43
N GLN A 74 9.45 -12.63 -22.66
CA GLN A 74 10.05 -11.72 -23.64
C GLN A 74 9.48 -11.89 -25.05
N ARG A 75 9.24 -13.12 -25.50
CA ARG A 75 8.65 -13.39 -26.82
C ARG A 75 7.16 -13.07 -26.89
N LEU A 76 6.45 -13.12 -25.76
CA LEU A 76 4.99 -12.88 -25.70
C LEU A 76 4.60 -11.43 -25.37
N GLU A 77 5.53 -10.60 -24.88
CA GLU A 77 5.26 -9.21 -24.46
C GLU A 77 4.54 -8.35 -25.50
N ASN A 78 4.83 -8.56 -26.79
CA ASN A 78 4.29 -7.75 -27.89
C ASN A 78 3.16 -8.47 -28.66
N VAL A 79 2.65 -9.58 -28.12
CA VAL A 79 1.55 -10.32 -28.74
C VAL A 79 0.22 -9.71 -28.32
N GLU A 80 -0.57 -9.28 -29.30
CA GLU A 80 -1.91 -8.77 -29.04
C GLU A 80 -2.84 -9.86 -28.45
N PRO A 81 -3.66 -9.54 -27.43
CA PRO A 81 -4.56 -10.51 -26.84
C PRO A 81 -5.60 -11.06 -27.83
N PRO A 82 -5.64 -12.38 -28.08
CA PRO A 82 -6.69 -12.95 -28.92
C PRO A 82 -8.06 -12.85 -28.22
N LEU A 83 -9.10 -12.66 -29.04
CA LEU A 83 -10.48 -12.86 -28.60
C LEU A 83 -10.77 -14.37 -28.55
N VAL A 84 -11.10 -14.90 -27.37
CA VAL A 84 -11.39 -16.31 -27.17
C VAL A 84 -12.84 -16.50 -26.70
N SER A 85 -13.48 -17.59 -27.13
CA SER A 85 -14.81 -17.94 -26.61
C SER A 85 -14.71 -18.33 -25.14
N GLY A 86 -15.52 -17.71 -24.27
CA GLY A 86 -15.48 -17.94 -22.81
C GLY A 86 -15.74 -19.39 -22.36
N HIS A 87 -16.21 -20.26 -23.25
CA HIS A 87 -16.45 -21.69 -22.98
C HIS A 87 -15.17 -22.47 -22.62
N GLY A 88 -13.99 -22.02 -23.06
CA GLY A 88 -12.71 -22.68 -22.76
C GLY A 88 -12.15 -22.38 -21.37
N LEU A 89 -12.56 -21.26 -20.75
CA LEU A 89 -11.95 -20.74 -19.51
C LEU A 89 -12.78 -21.06 -18.24
N GLY A 90 -13.63 -22.09 -18.28
CA GLY A 90 -14.48 -22.45 -17.12
C GLY A 90 -15.63 -21.47 -16.82
N VAL A 91 -15.79 -20.39 -17.60
CA VAL A 91 -16.88 -19.43 -17.48
C VAL A 91 -18.17 -20.04 -18.03
N ARG A 92 -18.96 -20.65 -17.16
CA ARG A 92 -20.32 -21.10 -17.49
C ARG A 92 -21.15 -19.86 -17.85
N SER A 93 -21.49 -19.72 -19.13
CA SER A 93 -22.38 -18.68 -19.68
C SER A 93 -21.76 -17.29 -19.95
N SER A 94 -20.68 -17.22 -20.72
CA SER A 94 -20.39 -16.01 -21.51
C SER A 94 -20.73 -16.23 -22.99
N ALA A 95 -21.76 -15.54 -23.47
CA ALA A 95 -22.06 -15.40 -24.90
C ALA A 95 -21.06 -14.45 -25.62
N MET A 96 -20.18 -13.78 -24.85
CA MET A 96 -19.24 -12.78 -25.35
C MET A 96 -17.80 -13.32 -25.33
N PRO A 97 -16.99 -13.02 -26.37
CA PRO A 97 -15.57 -13.35 -26.35
C PRO A 97 -14.86 -12.63 -25.20
N VAL A 98 -14.01 -13.35 -24.48
CA VAL A 98 -13.14 -12.83 -23.42
C VAL A 98 -11.77 -12.55 -24.05
N ARG A 99 -11.09 -11.47 -23.65
CA ARG A 99 -9.69 -11.25 -24.01
C ARG A 99 -8.82 -12.05 -23.06
N LEU A 100 -8.13 -13.07 -23.56
CA LEU A 100 -7.14 -13.80 -22.79
C LEU A 100 -5.77 -13.20 -23.10
N HIS A 101 -5.15 -12.54 -22.12
CA HIS A 101 -3.80 -12.01 -22.32
C HIS A 101 -2.82 -13.19 -22.40
N PRO A 102 -1.98 -13.31 -23.45
CA PRO A 102 -1.02 -14.41 -23.58
C PRO A 102 -0.03 -14.50 -22.40
N LEU A 103 0.21 -13.37 -21.73
CA LEU A 103 1.01 -13.30 -20.52
C LEU A 103 0.28 -13.78 -19.26
N SER A 104 -1.05 -13.94 -19.22
CA SER A 104 -1.76 -14.29 -17.98
C SER A 104 -1.24 -15.58 -17.35
N GLY A 105 -0.99 -16.62 -18.17
CA GLY A 105 -0.40 -17.87 -17.68
C GLY A 105 1.06 -17.70 -17.26
N VAL A 106 1.83 -16.88 -17.99
CA VAL A 106 3.24 -16.59 -17.69
C VAL A 106 3.37 -15.84 -16.36
N ILE A 107 2.54 -14.81 -16.13
CA ILE A 107 2.48 -14.05 -14.88
C ILE A 107 2.12 -14.97 -13.73
N HIS A 108 1.11 -15.83 -13.88
CA HIS A 108 0.76 -16.82 -12.86
C HIS A 108 1.94 -17.75 -12.56
N ALA A 109 2.60 -18.30 -13.58
CA ALA A 109 3.79 -19.13 -13.39
C ALA A 109 4.91 -18.37 -12.64
N MET A 110 5.14 -17.09 -12.98
CA MET A 110 6.13 -16.24 -12.30
C MET A 110 5.79 -15.94 -10.84
N THR A 111 4.54 -16.05 -10.39
CA THR A 111 4.24 -16.00 -8.94
C THR A 111 4.87 -17.17 -8.17
N GLY A 112 5.10 -18.30 -8.84
CA GLY A 112 5.85 -19.44 -8.31
C GLY A 112 7.36 -19.34 -8.48
N ASN A 113 7.82 -18.39 -9.33
CA ASN A 113 9.20 -18.18 -9.77
C ASN A 113 9.50 -16.67 -9.85
N PRO A 114 9.46 -15.95 -8.71
CA PRO A 114 9.50 -14.48 -8.73
C PRO A 114 10.85 -13.90 -9.14
N GLU A 115 11.94 -14.65 -9.02
CA GLU A 115 13.25 -14.25 -9.55
C GLU A 115 13.21 -14.12 -11.09
N ALA A 116 12.62 -15.09 -11.79
CA ALA A 116 12.34 -14.96 -13.23
C ALA A 116 11.41 -13.78 -13.54
N GLY A 117 10.40 -13.55 -12.71
CA GLY A 117 9.53 -12.38 -12.81
C GLY A 117 10.31 -11.08 -12.72
N ARG A 118 11.15 -10.91 -11.69
CA ARG A 118 12.01 -9.75 -11.51
C ARG A 118 12.99 -9.57 -12.67
N GLU A 119 13.66 -10.64 -13.11
CA GLU A 119 14.62 -10.58 -14.22
C GLU A 119 13.96 -10.21 -15.54
N TRP A 120 12.76 -10.72 -15.80
CA TRP A 120 11.97 -10.34 -16.97
C TRP A 120 11.57 -8.85 -16.96
N LEU A 121 11.14 -8.34 -15.80
CA LEU A 121 10.73 -6.94 -15.66
C LEU A 121 11.92 -5.99 -15.66
N ILE A 122 13.02 -6.36 -14.98
CA ILE A 122 14.22 -5.57 -14.74
C ILE A 122 15.47 -6.44 -15.04
N PRO A 123 15.84 -6.61 -16.31
CA PRO A 123 16.98 -7.44 -16.68
C PRO A 123 18.29 -6.83 -16.19
N ALA A 124 19.19 -7.67 -15.69
CA ALA A 124 20.52 -7.24 -15.29
C ALA A 124 21.33 -6.81 -16.51
N PRO A 125 22.00 -5.64 -16.47
CA PRO A 125 22.91 -5.24 -17.53
C PRO A 125 24.10 -6.19 -17.58
N ALA A 126 24.45 -6.67 -18.78
CA ALA A 126 25.58 -7.57 -18.97
C ALA A 126 26.87 -6.83 -19.34
N GLY A 127 28.01 -7.36 -18.88
CA GLY A 127 29.35 -6.97 -19.33
C GLY A 127 30.19 -6.17 -18.31
N PRO A 128 31.48 -5.94 -18.61
CA PRO A 128 32.38 -5.20 -17.73
C PRO A 128 31.88 -3.78 -17.47
N GLY A 129 31.75 -3.40 -16.20
CA GLY A 129 31.25 -2.07 -15.80
C GLY A 129 29.73 -1.96 -15.73
N ALA A 130 29.01 -3.09 -15.73
CA ALA A 130 27.59 -3.13 -15.41
C ALA A 130 27.33 -2.45 -14.05
N PRO A 131 26.28 -1.60 -13.95
CA PRO A 131 25.97 -0.93 -12.69
C PRO A 131 25.53 -1.94 -11.62
N ASP A 132 26.02 -1.73 -10.41
CA ASP A 132 25.66 -2.55 -9.24
C ASP A 132 24.26 -2.22 -8.69
N THR A 133 23.56 -1.23 -9.25
CA THR A 133 22.21 -0.80 -8.83
C THR A 133 21.42 -0.21 -9.99
N VAL A 134 20.10 -0.35 -9.98
CA VAL A 134 19.20 0.42 -10.84
C VAL A 134 19.28 1.90 -10.45
N SER A 135 19.56 2.77 -11.43
CA SER A 135 19.58 4.23 -11.20
C SER A 135 18.16 4.80 -11.09
N THR A 136 18.00 6.00 -10.51
CA THR A 136 16.69 6.68 -10.45
C THR A 136 16.07 6.85 -11.85
N GLU A 137 16.86 7.28 -12.84
CA GLU A 137 16.38 7.47 -14.22
C GLU A 137 15.97 6.13 -14.87
N SER A 138 16.81 5.09 -14.72
CA SER A 138 16.48 3.75 -15.20
C SER A 138 15.24 3.17 -14.51
N SER A 139 15.05 3.46 -13.21
CA SER A 139 13.90 2.97 -12.46
C SER A 139 12.58 3.49 -13.04
N VAL A 140 12.53 4.74 -13.49
CA VAL A 140 11.37 5.33 -14.17
C VAL A 140 11.12 4.67 -15.52
N VAL A 141 12.17 4.43 -16.31
CA VAL A 141 12.04 3.75 -17.62
C VAL A 141 11.45 2.35 -17.44
N TYR A 142 11.95 1.60 -16.47
CA TYR A 142 11.45 0.27 -16.18
C TYR A 142 10.02 0.28 -15.62
N ALA A 143 9.71 1.16 -14.66
CA ALA A 143 8.37 1.29 -14.11
C ALA A 143 7.34 1.62 -15.20
N ASN A 144 7.67 2.55 -16.11
CA ASN A 144 6.81 2.87 -17.25
C ASN A 144 6.62 1.68 -18.21
N ARG A 145 7.67 0.87 -18.45
CA ARG A 145 7.53 -0.37 -19.24
C ARG A 145 6.58 -1.35 -18.55
N ILE A 146 6.72 -1.55 -17.24
CA ILE A 146 5.86 -2.46 -16.46
C ILE A 146 4.41 -2.00 -16.51
N GLN A 147 4.17 -0.70 -16.30
CA GLN A 147 2.85 -0.10 -16.46
C GLN A 147 2.26 -0.39 -17.85
N GLN A 148 3.01 -0.19 -18.92
CA GLN A 148 2.54 -0.51 -20.28
C GLN A 148 2.23 -2.00 -20.47
N LEU A 149 2.93 -2.90 -19.79
CA LEU A 149 2.62 -4.33 -19.81
C LEU A 149 1.29 -4.63 -19.11
N ILE A 150 1.05 -4.00 -17.97
CA ILE A 150 -0.21 -4.15 -17.20
C ILE A 150 -1.39 -3.57 -17.98
N GLU A 151 -1.23 -2.40 -18.59
CA GLU A 151 -2.27 -1.69 -19.37
C GLU A 151 -2.65 -2.41 -20.69
N LYS A 152 -1.84 -3.37 -21.17
CA LYS A 152 -2.23 -4.25 -22.29
C LYS A 152 -3.34 -5.22 -21.88
N GLY A 153 -3.43 -5.57 -20.60
CA GLY A 153 -4.59 -6.24 -20.04
C GLY A 153 -5.68 -5.23 -19.64
N ALA A 154 -6.84 -5.73 -19.24
CA ALA A 154 -7.89 -4.85 -18.73
C ALA A 154 -7.71 -4.65 -17.22
N LEU A 155 -7.55 -3.41 -16.76
CA LEU A 155 -7.59 -3.09 -15.32
C LEU A 155 -8.96 -3.41 -14.70
N THR A 156 -9.98 -3.68 -15.50
CA THR A 156 -11.30 -4.17 -15.08
C THR A 156 -11.38 -5.70 -14.96
N ASP A 157 -10.31 -6.43 -15.30
CA ASP A 157 -10.23 -7.89 -15.17
C ASP A 157 -9.55 -8.24 -13.84
N GLU A 158 -10.35 -8.69 -12.87
CA GLU A 158 -9.89 -9.03 -11.53
C GLU A 158 -8.84 -10.15 -11.51
N GLN A 159 -8.88 -11.10 -12.47
CA GLN A 159 -7.87 -12.16 -12.53
C GLN A 159 -6.53 -11.61 -13.00
N TRP A 160 -6.57 -10.69 -13.97
CA TRP A 160 -5.38 -10.00 -14.47
C TRP A 160 -4.72 -9.15 -13.38
N THR A 161 -5.49 -8.30 -12.71
CA THR A 161 -4.98 -7.42 -11.65
C THR A 161 -4.49 -8.22 -10.44
N THR A 162 -5.21 -9.26 -10.02
CA THR A 162 -4.80 -10.14 -8.92
C THR A 162 -3.51 -10.90 -9.27
N GLY A 163 -3.34 -11.37 -10.51
CA GLY A 163 -2.11 -12.02 -10.96
C GLY A 163 -0.88 -11.10 -10.86
N TRP A 164 -1.02 -9.83 -11.23
CA TRP A 164 0.02 -8.82 -11.07
C TRP A 164 0.27 -8.47 -9.61
N ALA A 165 -0.79 -8.29 -8.80
CA ALA A 165 -0.66 -8.05 -7.35
C ALA A 165 0.12 -9.19 -6.66
N ARG A 166 -0.21 -10.45 -7.02
CA ARG A 166 0.49 -11.64 -6.50
C ARG A 166 1.95 -11.68 -6.93
N LEU A 167 2.25 -11.38 -8.20
CA LEU A 167 3.64 -11.30 -8.66
C LEU A 167 4.41 -10.19 -7.92
N GLY A 168 3.81 -9.02 -7.73
CA GLY A 168 4.37 -7.91 -6.97
C GLY A 168 4.68 -8.33 -5.52
N GLY A 169 3.71 -8.91 -4.82
CA GLY A 169 3.89 -9.40 -3.45
C GLY A 169 4.98 -10.48 -3.32
N ARG A 170 5.10 -11.37 -4.32
CA ARG A 170 6.14 -12.39 -4.37
C ARG A 170 7.53 -11.83 -4.59
N ILE A 171 7.71 -10.90 -5.55
CA ILE A 171 8.98 -10.21 -5.78
C ILE A 171 9.40 -9.42 -4.54
N ASP A 172 8.43 -8.77 -3.89
CA ASP A 172 8.67 -7.94 -2.72
C ASP A 172 9.16 -8.73 -1.49
N ARG A 173 8.74 -10.00 -1.36
CA ARG A 173 9.23 -10.87 -0.27
C ARG A 173 10.59 -11.44 -0.56
N ASP A 174 10.75 -11.97 -1.78
CA ASP A 174 11.96 -12.69 -2.16
C ASP A 174 13.12 -11.71 -2.41
N GLY A 175 12.84 -10.41 -2.65
CA GLY A 175 13.84 -9.34 -2.75
C GLY A 175 14.50 -8.89 -1.43
N GLY A 176 14.18 -9.53 -0.31
CA GLY A 176 14.88 -9.32 0.97
C GLY A 176 14.54 -8.02 1.70
N PHE A 177 13.37 -7.42 1.45
CA PHE A 177 12.96 -6.15 2.08
C PHE A 177 12.36 -6.27 3.47
N SER A 178 12.20 -7.49 4.00
CA SER A 178 11.54 -7.69 5.28
C SER A 178 12.42 -7.25 6.44
N SER A 179 12.07 -6.13 7.08
CA SER A 179 12.63 -5.71 8.37
C SER A 179 12.08 -6.53 9.55
N LEU A 180 11.06 -7.37 9.31
CA LEU A 180 10.31 -8.11 10.34
C LEU A 180 10.62 -9.61 10.40
N THR A 181 11.50 -10.15 9.56
CA THR A 181 11.85 -11.57 9.62
C THR A 181 13.07 -11.84 10.51
N LEU A 182 12.89 -12.76 11.47
CA LEU A 182 13.97 -13.45 12.23
C LEU A 182 14.88 -14.33 11.35
N VAL A 183 14.69 -14.30 10.03
CA VAL A 183 15.56 -14.97 9.05
C VAL A 183 16.55 -13.92 8.56
N PRO A 184 17.87 -14.12 8.78
CA PRO A 184 18.86 -13.19 8.27
C PRO A 184 18.71 -13.09 6.73
N PRO A 185 18.80 -11.88 6.16
CA PRO A 185 18.77 -11.71 4.71
C PRO A 185 19.86 -12.57 4.08
N ASP A 186 19.55 -13.20 2.95
CA ASP A 186 20.53 -13.95 2.18
C ASP A 186 21.66 -12.99 1.78
N GLU A 187 22.85 -13.15 2.37
CA GLU A 187 24.00 -12.25 2.17
C GLU A 187 24.48 -12.23 0.70
N ASP A 188 24.04 -13.21 -0.10
CA ASP A 188 24.41 -13.39 -1.51
C ASP A 188 23.56 -12.55 -2.50
N GLN A 189 22.47 -11.88 -2.07
CA GLN A 189 21.73 -10.98 -2.96
C GLN A 189 22.46 -9.64 -3.13
N GLY A 190 23.10 -9.47 -4.30
CA GLY A 190 23.77 -8.22 -4.68
C GLY A 190 22.82 -7.02 -4.74
N ASN A 191 23.37 -5.81 -4.56
CA ASN A 191 22.62 -4.54 -4.57
C ASN A 191 21.75 -4.33 -5.82
N PHE A 192 22.12 -4.91 -6.97
CA PHE A 192 21.35 -4.81 -8.19
C PHE A 192 20.00 -5.50 -8.02
N SER A 193 20.01 -6.75 -7.53
CA SER A 193 18.80 -7.55 -7.25
C SER A 193 17.83 -6.78 -6.36
N LYS A 194 18.31 -6.24 -5.22
CA LYS A 194 17.49 -5.44 -4.30
C LYS A 194 16.92 -4.19 -4.99
N SER A 195 17.74 -3.41 -5.68
CA SER A 195 17.23 -2.23 -6.40
C SER A 195 16.25 -2.56 -7.53
N ALA A 196 16.44 -3.71 -8.19
CA ALA A 196 15.57 -4.22 -9.25
C ALA A 196 14.23 -4.69 -8.68
N ALA A 197 14.22 -5.40 -7.55
CA ALA A 197 13.00 -5.82 -6.89
C ALA A 197 12.15 -4.61 -6.46
N ALA A 198 12.75 -3.58 -5.83
CA ALA A 198 12.03 -2.36 -5.46
C ALA A 198 11.46 -1.63 -6.70
N THR A 199 12.24 -1.56 -7.78
CA THR A 199 11.78 -0.99 -9.05
C THR A 199 10.63 -1.79 -9.67
N ALA A 200 10.71 -3.12 -9.64
CA ALA A 200 9.67 -4.00 -10.17
C ALA A 200 8.36 -3.86 -9.38
N VAL A 201 8.43 -3.89 -8.05
CA VAL A 201 7.29 -3.71 -7.15
C VAL A 201 6.63 -2.36 -7.39
N SER A 202 7.42 -1.29 -7.45
CA SER A 202 6.92 0.04 -7.80
C SER A 202 6.23 0.04 -9.16
N GLY A 203 6.88 -0.50 -10.21
CA GLY A 203 6.29 -0.55 -11.55
C GLY A 203 4.97 -1.32 -11.59
N ILE A 204 4.86 -2.43 -10.85
CA ILE A 204 3.63 -3.23 -10.77
C ILE A 204 2.52 -2.44 -10.09
N LEU A 205 2.77 -1.92 -8.88
CA LEU A 205 1.75 -1.20 -8.11
C LEU A 205 1.31 0.09 -8.82
N ASN A 206 2.26 0.83 -9.42
CA ASN A 206 1.93 2.00 -10.23
C ASN A 206 1.15 1.63 -11.48
N GLY A 207 1.47 0.51 -12.14
CA GLY A 207 0.71 0.03 -13.30
C GLY A 207 -0.70 -0.42 -12.96
N LEU A 208 -0.91 -1.03 -11.78
CA LEU A 208 -2.25 -1.36 -11.28
C LEU A 208 -3.07 -0.11 -10.99
N GLY A 209 -2.45 0.91 -10.41
CA GLY A 209 -3.10 2.17 -10.04
C GLY A 209 -3.09 3.27 -11.11
N SER A 210 -2.56 3.05 -12.32
CA SER A 210 -2.33 4.12 -13.31
C SER A 210 -3.58 4.60 -14.03
N GLY A 211 -4.62 3.76 -14.04
CA GLY A 211 -5.87 3.97 -14.79
C GLY A 211 -6.56 5.30 -14.49
N HIS A 212 -7.52 5.70 -15.32
CA HIS A 212 -8.38 6.83 -14.97
C HIS A 212 -9.33 6.46 -13.82
N GLU A 213 -9.77 5.20 -13.79
CA GLU A 213 -10.49 4.62 -12.66
C GLU A 213 -9.57 3.66 -11.90
N ALA A 214 -9.90 3.41 -10.64
CA ALA A 214 -9.26 2.37 -9.84
C ALA A 214 -9.41 0.98 -10.49
N PRO A 215 -8.42 0.08 -10.34
CA PRO A 215 -8.49 -1.27 -10.89
C PRO A 215 -9.58 -2.10 -10.22
N ALA A 216 -10.20 -3.02 -10.95
CA ALA A 216 -11.02 -4.07 -10.34
C ALA A 216 -10.10 -5.08 -9.65
N MET A 217 -10.36 -5.40 -8.38
CA MET A 217 -9.55 -6.33 -7.60
C MET A 217 -10.42 -7.30 -6.80
N THR A 218 -9.92 -8.52 -6.62
CA THR A 218 -10.47 -9.49 -5.66
C THR A 218 -10.08 -9.10 -4.24
N ASP A 219 -10.67 -9.75 -3.23
CA ASP A 219 -10.25 -9.61 -1.82
C ASP A 219 -8.76 -9.97 -1.65
N GLU A 220 -8.34 -11.11 -2.22
CA GLU A 220 -6.93 -11.53 -2.24
C GLU A 220 -6.02 -10.46 -2.85
N GLY A 221 -6.44 -9.86 -3.97
CA GLY A 221 -5.68 -8.76 -4.59
C GLY A 221 -5.51 -7.55 -3.68
N ARG A 222 -6.55 -7.18 -2.91
CA ARG A 222 -6.50 -6.10 -1.93
C ARG A 222 -5.55 -6.42 -0.77
N GLU A 223 -5.63 -7.63 -0.23
CA GLU A 223 -4.78 -8.11 0.86
C GLU A 223 -3.31 -8.14 0.45
N LEU A 224 -2.99 -8.71 -0.72
CA LEU A 224 -1.63 -8.75 -1.25
C LEU A 224 -1.00 -7.35 -1.37
N ILE A 225 -1.75 -6.36 -1.83
CA ILE A 225 -1.27 -4.98 -1.95
C ILE A 225 -1.12 -4.34 -0.57
N SER A 226 -2.07 -4.57 0.35
CA SER A 226 -1.92 -4.16 1.74
C SER A 226 -0.64 -4.70 2.37
N HIS A 227 -0.33 -5.99 2.19
CA HIS A 227 0.92 -6.58 2.69
C HIS A 227 2.18 -6.00 2.06
N VAL A 228 2.15 -5.55 0.81
CA VAL A 228 3.27 -4.84 0.18
C VAL A 228 3.43 -3.46 0.82
N LEU A 229 2.37 -2.66 0.87
CA LEU A 229 2.43 -1.31 1.44
C LEU A 229 2.83 -1.32 2.92
N ALA A 230 2.29 -2.27 3.70
CA ALA A 230 2.59 -2.44 5.12
C ALA A 230 4.06 -2.82 5.41
N ARG A 231 4.75 -3.49 4.47
CA ARG A 231 6.18 -3.76 4.61
C ARG A 231 7.06 -2.57 4.25
N HIS A 232 6.49 -1.53 3.63
CA HIS A 232 7.18 -0.32 3.22
C HIS A 232 6.45 0.96 3.70
N PRO A 233 6.23 1.14 5.01
CA PRO A 233 5.50 2.32 5.51
C PRO A 233 6.21 3.64 5.16
N GLU A 234 7.55 3.69 5.15
CA GLU A 234 8.29 4.86 4.68
C GLU A 234 7.99 5.19 3.20
N ALA A 235 7.79 4.18 2.35
CA ALA A 235 7.41 4.41 0.96
C ALA A 235 6.02 5.03 0.83
N VAL A 236 5.09 4.62 1.69
CA VAL A 236 3.74 5.17 1.74
C VAL A 236 3.79 6.65 2.12
N ASP A 237 4.44 7.00 3.24
CA ASP A 237 4.63 8.40 3.67
C ASP A 237 5.21 9.27 2.56
N ARG A 238 6.31 8.81 1.95
CA ARG A 238 7.00 9.55 0.88
C ARG A 238 6.15 9.71 -0.38
N SER A 239 5.24 8.78 -0.64
CA SER A 239 4.37 8.79 -1.82
C SER A 239 3.05 9.51 -1.57
N ALA A 240 2.73 9.79 -0.30
CA ALA A 240 1.60 10.62 0.12
C ALA A 240 1.93 12.12 0.13
N GLU A 241 3.21 12.50 0.04
CA GLU A 241 3.65 13.89 -0.13
C GLU A 241 3.04 14.53 -1.39
N GLU A 242 2.81 15.85 -1.35
CA GLU A 242 2.34 16.61 -2.51
C GLU A 242 3.34 16.50 -3.67
N GLY A 243 2.84 16.12 -4.84
CA GLY A 243 3.62 15.94 -6.04
C GLY A 243 4.23 14.54 -6.16
N ASN A 244 4.43 14.12 -7.41
CA ASN A 244 4.92 12.78 -7.65
C ASN A 244 6.43 12.65 -7.39
N PRO A 245 6.89 11.52 -6.81
CA PRO A 245 8.31 11.26 -6.65
C PRO A 245 9.09 11.34 -7.96
N LEU A 246 10.37 11.71 -7.88
CA LEU A 246 11.25 11.80 -9.06
C LEU A 246 11.63 10.44 -9.65
N GLY A 247 11.39 9.33 -8.94
CA GLY A 247 11.73 7.99 -9.39
C GLY A 247 10.89 6.90 -8.73
N ALA A 248 10.97 5.70 -9.31
CA ALA A 248 10.19 4.53 -8.89
C ALA A 248 10.76 3.83 -7.65
N MET A 249 11.95 4.21 -7.20
CA MET A 249 12.53 3.69 -5.97
C MET A 249 13.36 4.77 -5.29
N LYS A 250 13.68 4.54 -4.03
CA LYS A 250 14.68 5.30 -3.30
C LYS A 250 15.53 4.36 -2.47
N SER A 251 16.74 4.80 -2.16
CA SER A 251 17.66 4.04 -1.34
C SER A 251 18.10 4.85 -0.12
N ILE A 252 18.16 4.18 1.03
CA ILE A 252 18.72 4.72 2.26
C ILE A 252 19.92 3.90 2.68
N ILE A 253 20.86 4.53 3.38
CA ILE A 253 21.97 3.84 4.01
C ILE A 253 21.61 3.71 5.48
N ALA A 254 21.36 2.48 5.93
CA ALA A 254 21.08 2.20 7.33
C ALA A 254 22.31 2.53 8.19
N ALA A 255 22.12 2.70 9.50
CA ALA A 255 23.24 2.95 10.44
C ALA A 255 24.31 1.85 10.40
N SER A 256 23.95 0.63 10.00
CA SER A 256 24.87 -0.50 9.76
C SER A 256 25.77 -0.33 8.53
N GLY A 257 25.51 0.67 7.69
CA GLY A 257 26.13 0.84 6.37
C GLY A 257 25.45 0.05 5.25
N GLU A 258 24.42 -0.75 5.57
CA GLU A 258 23.64 -1.48 4.57
C GLU A 258 22.81 -0.52 3.72
N LYS A 259 22.84 -0.71 2.40
CA LYS A 259 21.96 0.03 1.49
C LYS A 259 20.63 -0.70 1.37
N ARG A 260 19.55 -0.04 1.79
CA ARG A 260 18.17 -0.53 1.64
C ARG A 260 17.48 0.22 0.52
N TYR A 261 16.53 -0.44 -0.14
CA TYR A 261 15.74 0.14 -1.21
C TYR A 261 14.27 -0.05 -0.90
N TYR A 262 13.45 0.93 -1.27
CA TYR A 262 12.01 0.83 -1.15
C TYR A 262 11.34 1.32 -2.44
N PRO A 263 10.22 0.69 -2.85
CA PRO A 263 9.42 1.13 -3.99
C PRO A 263 8.82 2.50 -3.68
N LEU A 264 8.56 3.31 -4.70
CA LEU A 264 7.79 4.56 -4.56
C LEU A 264 6.56 4.51 -5.45
N PHE A 265 5.54 5.29 -5.09
CA PHE A 265 4.26 5.32 -5.77
C PHE A 265 3.93 6.74 -6.22
N THR A 266 3.32 6.85 -7.39
CA THR A 266 2.69 8.10 -7.82
C THR A 266 1.45 8.35 -6.97
N ASN A 267 1.10 9.61 -6.72
CA ASN A 267 -0.07 9.98 -5.94
C ASN A 267 -1.31 9.27 -6.51
N ARG A 268 -1.51 9.25 -7.83
CA ARG A 268 -2.62 8.51 -8.46
C ARG A 268 -2.63 7.03 -8.07
N ALA A 269 -1.49 6.37 -8.21
CA ALA A 269 -1.42 4.94 -7.95
C ALA A 269 -1.74 4.66 -6.48
N LEU A 270 -1.14 5.42 -5.56
CA LEU A 270 -1.39 5.26 -4.14
C LEU A 270 -2.86 5.56 -3.80
N THR A 271 -3.46 6.62 -4.36
CA THR A 271 -4.89 6.95 -4.19
C THR A 271 -5.78 5.78 -4.60
N HIS A 272 -5.57 5.20 -5.79
CA HIS A 272 -6.37 4.07 -6.25
C HIS A 272 -6.15 2.80 -5.43
N LEU A 273 -4.91 2.52 -5.03
CA LEU A 273 -4.59 1.32 -4.25
C LEU A 273 -5.13 1.40 -2.82
N ILE A 274 -5.00 2.55 -2.14
CA ILE A 274 -5.61 2.79 -0.82
C ILE A 274 -7.14 2.74 -0.93
N GLY A 275 -7.73 3.35 -1.97
CA GLY A 275 -9.15 3.22 -2.25
C GLY A 275 -9.59 1.76 -2.41
N GLN A 276 -8.84 0.94 -3.15
CA GLN A 276 -9.12 -0.50 -3.23
C GLN A 276 -8.99 -1.20 -1.88
N ILE A 277 -7.90 -1.00 -1.14
CA ILE A 277 -7.68 -1.59 0.18
C ILE A 277 -8.84 -1.27 1.14
N SER A 278 -9.35 -0.03 1.10
CA SER A 278 -10.48 0.40 1.92
C SER A 278 -11.74 -0.45 1.74
N GLN A 279 -11.89 -1.18 0.62
CA GLN A 279 -13.05 -2.05 0.41
C GLN A 279 -12.94 -3.41 1.13
N SER A 280 -11.79 -3.71 1.73
CA SER A 280 -11.58 -4.89 2.60
C SER A 280 -11.26 -4.44 4.03
N PRO A 281 -12.08 -4.82 5.04
CA PRO A 281 -11.80 -4.51 6.44
C PRO A 281 -10.46 -5.08 6.91
N GLU A 282 -10.12 -6.28 6.47
CA GLU A 282 -8.91 -6.99 6.86
C GLU A 282 -7.66 -6.33 6.27
N ALA A 283 -7.67 -6.06 4.96
CA ALA A 283 -6.58 -5.35 4.30
C ALA A 283 -6.39 -3.93 4.87
N SER A 284 -7.49 -3.25 5.19
CA SER A 284 -7.49 -1.91 5.82
C SER A 284 -6.86 -1.92 7.21
N ALA A 285 -7.26 -2.88 8.05
CA ALA A 285 -6.72 -3.04 9.39
C ALA A 285 -5.22 -3.36 9.35
N HIS A 286 -4.81 -4.29 8.50
CA HIS A 286 -3.40 -4.69 8.37
C HIS A 286 -2.49 -3.53 7.93
N LEU A 287 -2.88 -2.78 6.89
CA LEU A 287 -2.09 -1.61 6.46
C LEU A 287 -2.06 -0.53 7.54
N GLY A 288 -3.22 -0.27 8.13
CA GLY A 288 -3.38 0.64 9.25
C GLY A 288 -2.42 0.38 10.40
N GLU A 289 -2.40 -0.85 10.91
CA GLU A 289 -1.52 -1.28 12.00
C GLU A 289 -0.04 -1.03 11.68
N ALA A 290 0.40 -1.37 10.47
CA ALA A 290 1.78 -1.17 10.04
C ALA A 290 2.18 0.31 9.97
N ILE A 291 1.30 1.17 9.45
CA ILE A 291 1.54 2.63 9.39
C ILE A 291 1.56 3.22 10.81
N THR A 292 0.66 2.79 11.69
CA THR A 292 0.67 3.15 13.14
C THR A 292 2.02 2.89 13.77
N GLY A 293 2.48 1.64 13.70
CA GLY A 293 3.69 1.22 14.39
C GLY A 293 4.90 1.97 13.86
N TYR A 294 4.92 2.25 12.56
CA TYR A 294 5.97 3.06 11.96
C TYR A 294 5.96 4.51 12.48
N HIS A 295 4.81 5.21 12.48
CA HIS A 295 4.77 6.60 12.98
C HIS A 295 5.07 6.70 14.47
N GLU A 296 4.60 5.76 15.29
CA GLU A 296 4.95 5.68 16.71
C GLU A 296 6.46 5.52 16.93
N GLU A 297 7.10 4.63 16.16
CA GLU A 297 8.55 4.45 16.20
C GLU A 297 9.29 5.74 15.79
N ARG A 298 8.87 6.40 14.71
CA ARG A 298 9.47 7.66 14.23
C ARG A 298 9.35 8.77 15.27
N LEU A 299 8.19 8.92 15.92
CA LEU A 299 8.01 9.92 16.97
C LEU A 299 8.89 9.63 18.19
N GLN A 300 8.98 8.37 18.62
CA GLN A 300 9.85 7.98 19.74
C GLN A 300 11.33 8.23 19.43
N GLU A 301 11.78 7.92 18.22
CA GLU A 301 13.14 8.23 17.76
C GLU A 301 13.39 9.75 17.76
N ALA A 302 12.45 10.54 17.23
CA ALA A 302 12.53 11.99 17.22
C ALA A 302 12.63 12.58 18.63
N VAL A 303 11.84 12.07 19.57
CA VAL A 303 11.88 12.49 20.99
C VAL A 303 13.20 12.11 21.65
N ALA A 304 13.76 10.93 21.34
CA ALA A 304 15.08 10.54 21.83
C ALA A 304 16.19 11.48 21.31
N VAL A 305 16.12 11.90 20.04
CA VAL A 305 17.05 12.88 19.47
C VAL A 305 16.87 14.24 20.14
N TYR A 306 15.63 14.73 20.28
CA TYR A 306 15.34 15.99 20.98
C TYR A 306 15.89 15.99 22.41
N ASN A 307 15.70 14.91 23.18
CA ASN A 307 16.23 14.81 24.54
C ASN A 307 17.77 14.88 24.59
N ALA A 308 18.46 14.51 23.50
CA ALA A 308 19.90 14.59 23.39
C ALA A 308 20.41 15.93 22.86
N THR A 309 19.66 16.61 21.99
CA THR A 309 20.12 17.79 21.23
C THR A 309 19.41 19.10 21.59
N GLY A 310 18.16 19.01 22.08
CA GLY A 310 17.23 20.12 22.24
C GLY A 310 16.58 20.60 20.94
N ASP A 311 16.79 19.90 19.82
CA ASP A 311 16.29 20.30 18.50
C ASP A 311 14.93 19.65 18.18
N PRO A 312 13.84 20.41 18.00
CA PRO A 312 12.49 19.88 17.80
C PRO A 312 12.20 19.48 16.35
N GLU A 313 13.10 19.72 15.39
CA GLU A 313 12.85 19.54 13.95
C GLU A 313 12.30 18.14 13.60
N LEU A 314 12.91 17.07 14.14
CA LEU A 314 12.46 15.70 13.88
C LEU A 314 11.09 15.37 14.51
N ILE A 315 10.71 16.05 15.59
CA ILE A 315 9.39 15.87 16.20
C ILE A 315 8.33 16.48 15.29
N GLN A 316 8.60 17.68 14.76
CA GLN A 316 7.73 18.34 13.80
C GLN A 316 7.59 17.50 12.53
N GLU A 317 8.69 17.00 11.96
CA GLU A 317 8.67 16.12 10.79
C GLU A 317 7.84 14.85 11.04
N ALA A 318 8.00 14.19 12.20
CA ALA A 318 7.23 12.98 12.53
C ALA A 318 5.72 13.25 12.58
N ILE A 319 5.31 14.36 13.21
CA ILE A 319 3.90 14.77 13.33
C ILE A 319 3.32 15.16 11.97
N GLU A 320 4.09 15.91 11.18
CA GLU A 320 3.72 16.35 9.83
C GLU A 320 3.50 15.14 8.91
N LYS A 321 4.44 14.18 8.90
CA LYS A 321 4.34 12.96 8.07
C LYS A 321 3.16 12.08 8.45
N GLN A 322 2.93 11.89 9.75
CA GLN A 322 1.76 11.14 10.23
C GLN A 322 0.47 11.82 9.79
N SER A 323 0.36 13.14 10.00
CA SER A 323 -0.84 13.91 9.65
C SER A 323 -1.12 13.89 8.15
N ALA A 324 -0.10 14.13 7.32
CA ALA A 324 -0.23 14.10 5.86
C ALA A 324 -0.60 12.72 5.33
N THR A 325 -0.03 11.65 5.88
CA THR A 325 -0.36 10.28 5.47
C THR A 325 -1.80 9.92 5.84
N ASN A 326 -2.25 10.29 7.05
CA ASN A 326 -3.63 10.11 7.48
C ASN A 326 -4.61 10.92 6.61
N GLY A 327 -4.26 12.16 6.28
CA GLY A 327 -4.99 13.00 5.34
C GLY A 327 -5.12 12.35 3.97
N PHE A 328 -4.02 11.86 3.41
CA PHE A 328 -3.99 11.16 2.14
C PHE A 328 -4.89 9.92 2.14
N PHE A 329 -4.88 9.12 3.21
CA PHE A 329 -5.74 7.93 3.31
C PHE A 329 -7.21 8.30 3.32
N ALA A 330 -7.60 9.30 4.12
CA ALA A 330 -8.96 9.82 4.12
C ALA A 330 -9.36 10.35 2.73
N GLY A 331 -8.47 11.09 2.07
CA GLY A 331 -8.71 11.64 0.74
C GLY A 331 -8.87 10.55 -0.32
N ALA A 332 -8.06 9.50 -0.27
CA ALA A 332 -8.15 8.38 -1.19
C ALA A 332 -9.47 7.61 -1.09
N ILE A 333 -9.98 7.46 0.14
CA ILE A 333 -11.32 6.89 0.39
C ILE A 333 -12.40 7.82 -0.18
N SER A 334 -12.30 9.13 0.08
CA SER A 334 -13.22 10.14 -0.46
C SER A 334 -13.26 10.14 -1.98
N HIS A 335 -12.10 10.11 -2.64
CA HIS A 335 -11.96 10.04 -4.09
C HIS A 335 -12.67 8.81 -4.67
N LEU A 336 -12.45 7.63 -4.07
CA LEU A 336 -13.17 6.41 -4.46
C LEU A 336 -14.68 6.60 -4.38
N LEU A 337 -15.19 7.13 -3.28
CA LEU A 337 -16.64 7.32 -3.09
C LEU A 337 -17.22 8.31 -4.11
N MET A 338 -16.49 9.37 -4.45
CA MET A 338 -16.90 10.33 -5.47
C MET A 338 -17.03 9.68 -6.84
N VAL A 339 -15.99 8.95 -7.28
CA VAL A 339 -16.01 8.19 -8.55
C VAL A 339 -17.20 7.20 -8.58
N GLN A 340 -17.48 6.51 -7.47
CA GLN A 340 -18.59 5.56 -7.41
C GLN A 340 -19.96 6.24 -7.39
N GLY A 341 -20.07 7.40 -6.75
CA GLY A 341 -21.27 8.23 -6.77
C GLY A 341 -21.64 8.65 -8.20
N GLU A 342 -20.66 9.12 -8.98
CA GLU A 342 -20.86 9.52 -10.37
C GLU A 342 -21.29 8.33 -11.25
N ARG A 343 -20.64 7.16 -11.11
CA ARG A 343 -21.05 5.94 -11.83
C ARG A 343 -22.49 5.51 -11.52
N GLY A 344 -22.92 5.71 -10.27
CA GLY A 344 -24.30 5.45 -9.85
C GLY A 344 -25.32 6.30 -10.61
N ASP A 345 -24.98 7.58 -10.86
CA ASP A 345 -25.85 8.49 -11.63
C ASP A 345 -25.84 8.17 -13.13
N GLU A 346 -24.69 7.83 -13.71
CA GLU A 346 -24.54 7.57 -15.15
C GLU A 346 -25.30 6.31 -15.64
N LEU A 347 -25.25 5.22 -14.88
CA LEU A 347 -25.75 3.92 -15.36
C LEU A 347 -27.27 3.76 -15.23
N GLY A 348 -27.95 4.58 -14.42
CA GLY A 348 -29.42 4.54 -14.25
C GLY A 348 -29.98 3.20 -13.74
N VAL A 349 -29.10 2.30 -13.29
CA VAL A 349 -29.39 1.02 -12.63
C VAL A 349 -29.59 1.31 -11.14
N PRO A 350 -30.42 0.55 -10.38
CA PRO A 350 -30.48 0.66 -8.93
C PRO A 350 -29.06 0.76 -8.33
N PRO A 351 -28.85 1.65 -7.35
CA PRO A 351 -27.52 2.01 -6.87
C PRO A 351 -26.73 0.76 -6.50
N THR A 352 -25.61 0.53 -7.20
CA THR A 352 -24.61 -0.42 -6.74
C THR A 352 -23.99 0.20 -5.49
N VAL A 353 -24.45 -0.25 -4.33
CA VAL A 353 -23.91 0.22 -3.05
C VAL A 353 -22.46 -0.27 -2.95
N VAL A 354 -21.52 0.67 -2.99
CA VAL A 354 -20.12 0.41 -2.68
C VAL A 354 -19.90 0.62 -1.20
N VAL A 355 -19.30 -0.38 -0.56
CA VAL A 355 -19.05 -0.46 0.88
C VAL A 355 -17.57 -0.23 1.10
N SER A 356 -17.19 0.88 1.71
CA SER A 356 -15.80 1.19 2.08
C SER A 356 -15.62 1.25 3.60
N PHE A 357 -14.46 0.81 4.07
CA PHE A 357 -14.03 0.72 5.44
C PHE A 357 -12.82 1.65 5.65
N ALA A 358 -13.00 2.67 6.47
CA ALA A 358 -11.89 3.49 6.96
C ALA A 358 -11.28 2.93 8.26
N ALA A 359 -11.96 1.97 8.90
CA ALA A 359 -11.55 1.40 10.17
C ALA A 359 -10.17 0.73 10.04
N GLY A 360 -9.24 1.13 10.89
CA GLY A 360 -7.86 0.65 10.88
C GLY A 360 -6.91 1.55 10.09
N LEU A 361 -7.32 2.11 8.95
CA LEU A 361 -6.44 2.92 8.09
C LEU A 361 -5.97 4.22 8.75
N ILE A 362 -6.76 4.81 9.64
CA ILE A 362 -6.41 6.03 10.39
C ILE A 362 -6.09 5.59 11.85
N PRO A 363 -4.81 5.45 12.23
CA PRO A 363 -4.36 4.70 13.41
C PRO A 363 -4.52 5.26 14.83
N VAL A 364 -5.39 4.75 15.71
CA VAL A 364 -5.38 5.29 17.11
C VAL A 364 -4.18 4.79 17.96
N ALA A 365 -3.46 5.72 18.61
CA ALA A 365 -2.14 5.48 19.22
C ALA A 365 -2.13 4.71 20.57
N GLY A 366 -1.04 4.00 20.88
CA GLY A 366 -0.73 3.42 22.20
C GLY A 366 -0.11 2.02 22.13
N SER A 367 0.56 1.57 23.21
CA SER A 367 1.18 0.22 23.36
C SER A 367 0.20 -0.96 23.32
N VAL A 368 -1.01 -0.69 22.90
CA VAL A 368 -2.12 -1.60 22.76
C VAL A 368 -2.72 -1.29 21.40
N ALA A 369 -2.28 -2.02 20.37
CA ALA A 369 -2.65 -1.93 18.95
C ALA A 369 -4.14 -2.16 18.63
N SER A 370 -5.02 -1.96 19.60
CA SER A 370 -6.39 -2.45 19.66
C SER A 370 -7.43 -1.35 19.61
N LEU A 371 -7.01 -0.10 19.48
CA LEU A 371 -7.92 1.02 19.32
C LEU A 371 -8.71 0.97 17.99
N ALA A 372 -8.33 0.09 17.07
CA ALA A 372 -8.84 0.01 15.69
C ALA A 372 -10.34 -0.33 15.53
N VAL A 373 -11.11 -0.54 16.61
CA VAL A 373 -12.44 -1.17 16.48
C VAL A 373 -13.62 -0.18 16.48
N SER A 374 -13.47 1.09 16.88
CA SER A 374 -14.62 1.98 17.03
C SER A 374 -15.17 2.58 15.72
N GLN A 375 -14.46 2.43 14.59
CA GLN A 375 -14.78 3.07 13.30
C GLN A 375 -15.38 2.13 12.24
N GLY A 376 -15.64 0.86 12.59
CA GLY A 376 -16.05 -0.22 11.68
C GLY A 376 -17.42 -0.09 10.98
N LYS A 377 -17.96 1.12 10.79
CA LYS A 377 -19.17 1.31 9.99
C LYS A 377 -18.77 1.51 8.54
N PRO A 378 -19.16 0.60 7.64
CA PRO A 378 -18.96 0.84 6.23
C PRO A 378 -19.75 2.06 5.77
N PHE A 379 -19.16 2.84 4.87
CA PHE A 379 -19.84 3.91 4.15
C PHE A 379 -20.47 3.32 2.88
N ALA A 380 -21.68 3.76 2.56
CA ALA A 380 -22.48 3.24 1.47
C ALA A 380 -22.97 4.38 0.60
N VAL A 381 -22.45 4.49 -0.63
CA VAL A 381 -22.85 5.52 -1.60
C VAL A 381 -23.52 4.87 -2.80
N GLY A 382 -24.58 5.52 -3.30
CA GLY A 382 -25.30 5.07 -4.49
C GLY A 382 -25.49 6.14 -5.57
N ASN A 383 -25.09 7.38 -5.32
CA ASN A 383 -25.15 8.51 -6.25
C ASN A 383 -24.21 9.64 -5.78
N SER A 384 -23.96 10.62 -6.64
CA SER A 384 -23.01 11.70 -6.37
C SER A 384 -23.41 12.57 -5.16
N LYS A 385 -24.72 12.73 -4.91
CA LYS A 385 -25.20 13.52 -3.75
C LYS A 385 -24.89 12.81 -2.42
N GLN A 386 -25.08 11.50 -2.36
CA GLN A 386 -24.70 10.70 -1.20
C GLN A 386 -23.18 10.67 -1.02
N ALA A 387 -22.43 10.55 -2.13
CA ALA A 387 -20.99 10.59 -2.10
C ALA A 387 -20.47 11.91 -1.52
N ALA A 388 -20.92 13.06 -2.03
CA ALA A 388 -20.50 14.37 -1.52
C ALA A 388 -20.78 14.55 -0.02
N ALA A 389 -21.94 14.09 0.47
CA ALA A 389 -22.27 14.16 1.89
C ALA A 389 -21.39 13.24 2.75
N GLU A 390 -20.99 12.08 2.23
CA GLU A 390 -20.09 11.19 2.97
C GLU A 390 -18.63 11.60 2.90
N VAL A 391 -18.19 12.25 1.82
CA VAL A 391 -16.86 12.85 1.71
C VAL A 391 -16.66 13.91 2.82
N GLU A 392 -17.63 14.81 3.03
CA GLU A 392 -17.59 15.80 4.11
C GLU A 392 -17.55 15.14 5.50
N ASN A 393 -18.30 14.04 5.69
CA ASN A 393 -18.29 13.29 6.94
C ASN A 393 -16.97 12.55 7.19
N ILE A 394 -16.34 12.02 6.15
CA ILE A 394 -15.04 11.33 6.23
C ILE A 394 -13.96 12.32 6.61
N GLU A 395 -13.85 13.45 5.91
CA GLU A 395 -12.87 14.48 6.21
C GLU A 395 -13.00 14.97 7.65
N SER A 396 -14.21 15.37 8.04
CA SER A 396 -14.49 15.89 9.38
C SER A 396 -14.14 14.90 10.49
N ARG A 397 -14.37 13.59 10.26
CA ARG A 397 -14.05 12.56 11.25
C ARG A 397 -12.56 12.23 11.26
N ALA A 398 -11.96 12.06 10.09
CA ALA A 398 -10.56 11.71 9.93
C ALA A 398 -9.61 12.76 10.53
N VAL A 399 -9.94 14.06 10.39
CA VAL A 399 -9.20 15.15 11.04
C VAL A 399 -9.23 15.00 12.56
N VAL A 400 -10.39 14.70 13.13
CA VAL A 400 -10.54 14.53 14.59
C VAL A 400 -9.77 13.30 15.06
N ASP A 401 -9.89 12.18 14.35
CA ASP A 401 -9.16 10.95 14.67
C ASP A 401 -7.64 11.19 14.63
N ASN A 402 -7.14 11.88 13.59
CA ASN A 402 -5.73 12.23 13.47
C ASN A 402 -5.23 13.11 14.64
N SER A 403 -6.05 14.07 15.08
CA SER A 403 -5.71 14.93 16.23
C SER A 403 -5.68 14.14 17.55
N GLU A 404 -6.68 13.28 17.79
CA GLU A 404 -6.74 12.42 18.98
C GLU A 404 -5.53 11.47 19.04
N GLN A 405 -5.12 10.96 17.89
CA GLN A 405 -3.95 10.10 17.71
C GLN A 405 -2.65 10.74 18.12
N ILE A 406 -2.37 11.89 17.51
CA ILE A 406 -1.13 12.61 17.75
C ILE A 406 -1.12 13.09 19.20
N THR A 407 -2.26 13.50 19.76
CA THR A 407 -2.37 13.83 21.18
C THR A 407 -1.98 12.64 22.06
N LEU A 408 -2.51 11.45 21.81
CA LEU A 408 -2.19 10.26 22.60
C LEU A 408 -0.71 9.84 22.44
N ALA A 409 -0.18 9.90 21.22
CA ALA A 409 1.24 9.64 20.96
C ALA A 409 2.15 10.63 21.70
N LEU A 410 1.80 11.92 21.70
CA LEU A 410 2.51 12.97 22.43
C LEU A 410 2.43 12.80 23.95
N LEU A 411 1.26 12.43 24.50
CA LEU A 411 1.11 12.12 25.93
C LEU A 411 2.02 10.95 26.33
N ASN A 412 2.10 9.90 25.51
CA ASN A 412 2.92 8.72 25.78
C ASN A 412 4.41 8.92 25.48
N SER A 413 4.78 9.96 24.74
CA SER A 413 6.17 10.21 24.33
C SER A 413 7.11 10.63 25.47
N GLY A 414 6.55 11.15 26.58
CA GLY A 414 7.33 11.78 27.65
C GLY A 414 7.87 13.17 27.30
N LEU A 415 7.42 13.78 26.20
CA LEU A 415 7.83 15.12 25.77
C LEU A 415 7.34 16.22 26.72
N TYR A 416 6.10 16.10 27.21
CA TYR A 416 5.47 17.03 28.13
C TYR A 416 5.71 16.61 29.58
N ASP A 417 6.16 17.54 30.42
CA ASP A 417 6.39 17.24 31.84
C ASP A 417 5.10 17.32 32.67
N GLN A 418 5.16 16.94 33.94
CA GLN A 418 3.99 16.93 34.82
C GLN A 418 3.36 18.33 34.99
N ALA A 419 4.14 19.40 34.92
CA ALA A 419 3.62 20.77 35.04
C ALA A 419 2.89 21.17 33.75
N ASP A 420 3.48 20.86 32.59
CA ASP A 420 2.84 21.06 31.28
C ASP A 420 1.49 20.33 31.20
N LEU A 421 1.46 19.07 31.64
CA LEU A 421 0.24 18.25 31.65
C LEU A 421 -0.83 18.80 32.60
N ARG A 422 -0.43 19.27 33.79
CA ARG A 422 -1.33 19.92 34.75
C ARG A 422 -1.95 21.20 34.17
N ASP A 423 -1.15 22.01 33.50
CA ASP A 423 -1.61 23.26 32.89
C ASP A 423 -2.55 22.97 31.72
N SER A 424 -2.22 21.96 30.90
CA SER A 424 -3.04 21.52 29.78
C SER A 424 -4.41 21.04 30.25
N VAL A 425 -4.47 20.10 31.22
CA VAL A 425 -5.76 19.59 31.73
C VAL A 425 -6.58 20.69 32.41
N SER A 426 -5.94 21.61 33.13
CA SER A 426 -6.63 22.72 33.82
C SER A 426 -7.31 23.69 32.85
N ASN A 427 -6.86 23.75 31.59
CA ASN A 427 -7.38 24.64 30.56
C ASN A 427 -8.21 23.92 29.48
N SER A 428 -8.31 22.58 29.54
CA SER A 428 -9.03 21.74 28.57
C SER A 428 -10.55 22.00 28.45
N GLY A 429 -11.17 22.71 29.38
CA GLY A 429 -12.61 23.02 29.36
C GLY A 429 -12.98 24.28 28.58
N GLY A 430 -12.05 24.89 27.84
CA GLY A 430 -12.28 26.09 27.02
C GLY A 430 -12.35 27.41 27.82
N GLU A 431 -12.26 27.35 29.14
CA GLU A 431 -12.12 28.51 30.03
C GLU A 431 -10.93 28.30 30.98
N PRO A 432 -10.12 29.35 31.28
CA PRO A 432 -8.97 29.22 32.16
C PRO A 432 -9.35 28.63 33.53
N GLY A 433 -8.64 27.57 33.94
CA GLY A 433 -8.85 26.90 35.22
C GLY A 433 -10.11 26.03 35.31
N LYS A 434 -10.79 25.75 34.19
CA LYS A 434 -11.87 24.76 34.11
C LYS A 434 -11.39 23.56 33.30
N ALA A 435 -11.20 22.43 33.98
CA ALA A 435 -10.88 21.16 33.34
C ALA A 435 -12.12 20.52 32.69
N ASN A 436 -11.94 19.93 31.51
CA ASN A 436 -12.92 19.05 30.89
C ASN A 436 -12.98 17.72 31.67
N GLN A 437 -14.19 17.22 31.95
CA GLN A 437 -14.37 15.97 32.71
C GLN A 437 -13.81 14.74 32.00
N ASN A 438 -13.78 14.75 30.67
CA ASN A 438 -13.21 13.68 29.87
C ASN A 438 -11.69 13.75 29.82
N ALA A 439 -11.11 14.95 29.76
CA ALA A 439 -9.66 15.15 29.87
C ALA A 439 -9.11 14.62 31.21
N LEU A 440 -9.88 14.79 32.31
CA LEU A 440 -9.55 14.27 33.63
C LEU A 440 -9.47 12.73 33.71
N ARG A 441 -9.95 12.01 32.69
CA ARG A 441 -9.77 10.55 32.59
C ARG A 441 -8.40 10.16 32.08
N LEU A 442 -7.70 11.08 31.42
CA LEU A 442 -6.44 10.84 30.73
C LEU A 442 -5.26 11.43 31.50
N VAL A 443 -5.49 12.59 32.13
CA VAL A 443 -4.51 13.30 32.95
C VAL A 443 -5.22 13.79 34.21
N ASP A 444 -4.72 13.46 35.39
CA ASP A 444 -5.30 13.98 36.63
C ASP A 444 -4.89 15.44 36.92
N LEU A 445 -5.50 16.07 37.93
CA LEU A 445 -5.19 17.45 38.32
C LEU A 445 -3.77 17.63 38.89
N ASP A 446 -3.09 16.54 39.23
CA ASP A 446 -1.70 16.56 39.65
C ASP A 446 -0.73 16.46 38.46
N GLY A 447 -1.25 16.22 37.24
CA GLY A 447 -0.50 16.08 36.00
C GLY A 447 -0.02 14.65 35.72
N ASN A 448 -0.58 13.65 36.41
CA ASN A 448 -0.22 12.25 36.18
C ASN A 448 -1.01 11.70 35.00
N LEU A 449 -0.30 11.00 34.10
CA LEU A 449 -0.90 10.27 32.99
C LEU A 449 -1.66 9.05 33.51
N LEU A 450 -2.91 8.90 33.07
CA LEU A 450 -3.78 7.76 33.38
C LEU A 450 -3.94 6.83 32.16
N VAL A 451 -3.55 7.30 30.97
CA VAL A 451 -3.65 6.55 29.69
C VAL A 451 -2.83 5.28 29.66
N SER A 452 -1.69 5.23 30.36
CA SER A 452 -0.79 4.08 30.39
C SER A 452 -1.38 2.84 31.07
N GLU A 453 -2.46 2.99 31.83
CA GLU A 453 -3.14 1.91 32.55
C GLU A 453 -4.41 1.43 31.84
N MET A 454 -4.80 2.07 30.74
CA MET A 454 -6.05 1.77 30.03
C MET A 454 -5.94 0.52 29.14
N THR A 455 -7.03 -0.23 29.10
CA THR A 455 -7.23 -1.35 28.17
C THR A 455 -7.54 -0.87 26.75
N PRO A 456 -7.36 -1.75 25.73
CA PRO A 456 -7.92 -1.56 24.39
C PRO A 456 -9.29 -0.89 24.32
N GLU A 457 -10.24 -1.46 25.06
CA GLU A 457 -11.64 -1.13 24.96
C GLU A 457 -11.91 0.23 25.60
N GLU A 458 -11.20 0.55 26.69
CA GLU A 458 -11.28 1.84 27.36
C GLU A 458 -10.77 2.98 26.48
N LEU A 459 -9.62 2.78 25.82
CA LEU A 459 -9.05 3.75 24.88
C LEU A 459 -10.00 4.03 23.71
N SER A 460 -10.78 3.03 23.27
CA SER A 460 -11.75 3.17 22.18
C SER A 460 -13.08 3.83 22.59
N SER A 461 -13.25 4.20 23.86
CA SER A 461 -14.50 4.77 24.35
C SER A 461 -14.67 6.23 23.91
N GLY A 462 -15.90 6.61 23.55
CA GLY A 462 -16.20 7.99 23.12
C GLY A 462 -15.90 9.06 24.19
N ASP A 463 -15.90 8.68 25.48
CA ASP A 463 -15.48 9.58 26.55
C ASP A 463 -13.96 9.82 26.52
N VAL A 464 -13.15 8.80 26.23
CA VAL A 464 -11.70 8.93 26.09
C VAL A 464 -11.35 9.74 24.85
N GLN A 465 -12.00 9.46 23.71
CA GLN A 465 -11.84 10.22 22.46
C GLN A 465 -12.13 11.73 22.68
N ALA A 466 -13.28 12.05 23.28
CA ALA A 466 -13.61 13.43 23.63
C ALA A 466 -12.62 14.06 24.63
N GLY A 467 -11.98 13.25 25.48
CA GLY A 467 -10.92 13.69 26.38
C GLY A 467 -9.61 14.00 25.63
N LEU A 468 -9.24 13.15 24.66
CA LEU A 468 -8.07 13.33 23.81
C LEU A 468 -8.20 14.59 22.99
N GLN A 469 -9.37 14.80 22.37
CA GLN A 469 -9.66 16.04 21.64
C GLN A 469 -9.50 17.29 22.54
N ALA A 470 -10.14 17.28 23.73
CA ALA A 470 -10.08 18.42 24.65
C ALA A 470 -8.65 18.68 25.17
N LEU A 471 -7.86 17.61 25.38
CA LEU A 471 -6.45 17.76 25.73
C LEU A 471 -5.63 18.25 24.56
N GLY A 472 -5.79 17.73 23.35
CA GLY A 472 -5.07 18.19 22.16
C GLY A 472 -5.26 19.69 21.91
N ASP A 473 -6.48 20.20 22.10
CA ASP A 473 -6.80 21.62 21.98
C ASP A 473 -6.10 22.51 23.04
N SER A 474 -5.69 21.93 24.16
CA SER A 474 -5.08 22.62 25.31
C SER A 474 -3.65 22.21 25.62
N LEU A 475 -3.10 21.23 24.88
CA LEU A 475 -1.79 20.66 25.13
C LEU A 475 -0.72 21.70 24.83
N THR A 476 0.01 22.09 25.87
CA THR A 476 0.96 23.19 25.78
C THR A 476 2.13 22.96 26.72
N SER A 477 3.29 23.49 26.35
CA SER A 477 4.41 23.68 27.27
C SER A 477 4.75 25.17 27.35
N PRO A 478 4.41 25.87 28.45
CA PRO A 478 4.68 27.30 28.59
C PRO A 478 6.17 27.66 28.47
N SER A 479 7.05 26.70 28.78
CA SER A 479 8.50 26.87 28.68
C SER A 479 9.07 26.55 27.29
N ARG A 480 8.28 25.89 26.42
CA ARG A 480 8.67 25.39 25.10
C ARG A 480 7.55 25.66 24.10
N SER A 481 7.45 26.92 23.66
CA SER A 481 6.40 27.37 22.73
C SER A 481 6.42 26.67 21.37
N GLU A 482 7.55 26.08 21.00
CA GLU A 482 7.74 25.23 19.83
C GLU A 482 6.93 23.92 19.87
N PHE A 483 6.34 23.56 21.02
CA PHE A 483 5.50 22.37 21.23
C PHE A 483 4.01 22.65 21.14
N ASP A 484 3.64 23.57 20.27
CA ASP A 484 2.27 23.82 19.83
C ASP A 484 2.10 23.29 18.40
N PHE A 485 1.62 22.05 18.28
CA PHE A 485 1.52 21.35 17.00
C PHE A 485 0.14 21.48 16.35
N ARG A 486 -0.82 22.17 16.96
CA ARG A 486 -2.22 22.19 16.51
C ARG A 486 -2.35 22.60 15.03
N THR A 487 -1.76 23.74 14.65
CA THR A 487 -1.78 24.20 13.27
C THR A 487 -1.05 23.24 12.32
N LEU A 488 0.10 22.70 12.73
CA LEU A 488 0.85 21.72 11.93
C LEU A 488 0.01 20.47 11.62
N ILE A 489 -0.69 19.94 12.62
CA ILE A 489 -1.55 18.76 12.49
C ILE A 489 -2.66 19.00 11.47
N PHE A 490 -3.36 20.14 11.57
CA PHE A 490 -4.46 20.47 10.67
C PHE A 490 -3.98 20.76 9.24
N ASP A 491 -2.92 21.57 9.09
CA ASP A 491 -2.41 21.97 7.78
C ASP A 491 -1.83 20.76 7.03
N ALA A 492 -1.00 19.94 7.70
CA ALA A 492 -0.41 18.76 7.08
C ALA A 492 -1.46 17.70 6.71
N PHE A 493 -2.48 17.50 7.55
CA PHE A 493 -3.61 16.63 7.18
C PHE A 493 -4.30 17.15 5.92
N GLY A 494 -4.61 18.44 5.86
CA GLY A 494 -5.26 19.05 4.69
C GLY A 494 -4.43 18.89 3.42
N GLU A 495 -3.12 19.13 3.48
CA GLU A 495 -2.21 18.93 2.34
C GLU A 495 -2.24 17.49 1.81
N GLY A 496 -2.16 16.51 2.72
CA GLY A 496 -2.27 15.10 2.34
C GLY A 496 -3.63 14.74 1.73
N TYR A 497 -4.72 15.24 2.33
CA TYR A 497 -6.08 15.01 1.87
C TYR A 497 -6.29 15.50 0.44
N GLU A 498 -5.90 16.75 0.16
CA GLU A 498 -6.06 17.39 -1.14
C GLU A 498 -5.19 16.75 -2.24
N THR A 499 -4.05 16.15 -1.88
CA THR A 499 -3.14 15.48 -2.84
C THR A 499 -3.84 14.35 -3.64
N THR A 500 -4.95 13.82 -3.12
CA THR A 500 -5.72 12.74 -3.77
C THR A 500 -6.82 13.20 -4.72
N ASN A 501 -7.07 14.51 -4.84
CA ASN A 501 -8.28 15.08 -5.47
C ASN A 501 -9.58 14.46 -4.89
N PRO A 502 -9.83 14.62 -3.58
CA PRO A 502 -10.85 13.86 -2.85
C PRO A 502 -12.29 14.20 -3.26
N GLU A 503 -12.54 15.43 -3.73
CA GLU A 503 -13.86 15.92 -4.14
C GLU A 503 -14.11 15.84 -5.65
N GLU A 504 -13.12 15.39 -6.44
CA GLU A 504 -13.21 15.30 -7.89
C GLU A 504 -13.07 13.84 -8.36
N SER A 505 -13.74 13.48 -9.45
CA SER A 505 -13.51 12.17 -10.11
C SER A 505 -12.26 12.13 -10.97
N ILE A 506 -11.58 13.26 -11.15
CA ILE A 506 -10.32 13.32 -11.88
C ILE A 506 -9.19 12.95 -10.92
N PRO A 507 -8.52 11.80 -11.12
CA PRO A 507 -7.46 11.40 -10.21
C PRO A 507 -6.21 12.28 -10.38
N PRO A 508 -5.31 12.28 -9.38
CA PRO A 508 -4.03 12.98 -9.44
C PRO A 508 -3.18 12.59 -10.66
N SER A 509 -2.04 13.24 -10.85
CA SER A 509 -1.10 12.83 -11.90
C SER A 509 -0.51 11.44 -11.60
N HIS A 510 -0.26 10.65 -12.64
CA HIS A 510 0.49 9.37 -12.57
C HIS A 510 1.91 9.50 -13.13
N ARG A 511 2.40 10.72 -13.37
CA ARG A 511 3.70 10.96 -13.97
C ARG A 511 4.73 11.27 -12.89
N TRP A 512 5.86 10.57 -12.92
CA TRP A 512 6.99 10.86 -12.04
C TRP A 512 7.44 12.32 -12.13
N GLY A 513 7.69 12.95 -10.98
CA GLY A 513 8.18 14.32 -10.85
C GLY A 513 7.20 15.42 -11.28
N SER A 514 5.91 15.11 -11.42
CA SER A 514 4.86 16.07 -11.79
C SER A 514 4.17 16.70 -10.61
#